data_AF-A0ABD5UW60-F1
#
_entry.id   AF-A0ABD5UW60-F1
#
_cell.length_a   1.000
_cell.length_b   1.000
_cell.length_c   1.000
_cell.angle_alpha   90.00
_cell.angle_beta   90.00
_cell.angle_gamma   90.00
#
_symmetry.space_group_name_H-M   'P 1'
#
loop_
_entity.id
_entity.type
_entity.pdbx_description
1 polymer ?
#
loop_
_entity_poly.entity_id
_entity_poly.type
_entity_poly.pdbx_seq_one_letter_code
_entity_poly.pdbx_strand_id
1 'polypeptide(L)'
;MTTESSHRSETTEADHDREAYRVTLDRDACEGIFACLVRDDRFREAADGLAAIEGAGPAGKPTNADGESHGTVVARFEDDRLADAERAAAACPVDAIEVEVPENDTIEVVADE
;
A
#
# COMPACT_ATOMS: atom_id res chain seq x y z
N MET A 1 -31.94 16.98 -33.52
CA MET A 1 -32.16 15.57 -33.91
C MET A 1 -30.96 15.23 -34.79
N THR A 2 -29.86 14.68 -34.26
CA THR A 2 -29.74 13.33 -33.72
C THR A 2 -28.44 13.22 -32.89
N THR A 3 -28.58 12.54 -31.74
CA THR A 3 -27.65 11.78 -30.85
C THR A 3 -26.16 11.66 -31.27
N GLU A 4 -25.13 11.64 -30.41
CA GLU A 4 -24.79 10.83 -29.20
C GLU A 4 -23.61 11.55 -28.48
N SER A 5 -23.43 11.70 -27.16
CA SER A 5 -23.77 10.87 -25.99
C SER A 5 -23.52 9.39 -26.17
N SER A 6 -22.24 9.05 -26.37
CA SER A 6 -21.69 7.70 -26.16
C SER A 6 -20.25 7.88 -25.66
N HIS A 7 -20.08 8.24 -24.39
CA HIS A 7 -19.46 7.34 -23.41
C HIS A 7 -18.73 6.16 -24.06
N ARG A 8 -17.42 6.31 -24.24
CA ARG A 8 -16.53 5.18 -24.43
C ARG A 8 -15.09 5.48 -24.00
N SER A 9 -14.93 5.96 -22.78
CA SER A 9 -13.75 5.55 -22.00
C SER A 9 -14.11 4.18 -21.41
N GLU A 10 -14.22 3.19 -22.30
CA GLU A 10 -14.27 1.78 -21.94
C GLU A 10 -12.89 1.46 -21.36
N THR A 11 -12.82 1.45 -20.04
CA THR A 11 -11.97 0.62 -19.20
C THR A 11 -11.19 -0.41 -20.01
N THR A 12 -9.98 -0.04 -20.43
CA THR A 12 -8.98 -0.99 -20.96
C THR A 12 -7.66 -0.73 -20.26
N GLU A 13 -7.72 -0.58 -18.94
CA GLU A 13 -6.56 -0.62 -18.04
C GLU A 13 -6.90 -1.49 -16.81
N ALA A 14 -7.96 -2.30 -16.89
CA ALA A 14 -8.38 -3.26 -15.87
C ALA A 14 -7.77 -4.68 -16.11
N ASP A 15 -6.79 -4.79 -17.01
CA ASP A 15 -6.13 -6.05 -17.38
C ASP A 15 -4.62 -5.87 -17.62
N HIS A 16 -4.01 -4.78 -17.14
CA HIS A 16 -2.55 -4.73 -17.02
C HIS A 16 -2.18 -5.15 -15.61
N ASP A 17 -2.07 -6.47 -15.49
CA ASP A 17 -1.52 -7.26 -14.38
C ASP A 17 -2.09 -6.98 -12.99
N ARG A 18 -2.79 -7.97 -12.43
CA ARG A 18 -3.02 -8.09 -10.99
C ARG A 18 -1.70 -8.46 -10.30
N GLU A 19 -0.68 -7.62 -10.47
CA GLU A 19 0.62 -7.80 -9.85
C GLU A 19 0.46 -7.46 -8.38
N ALA A 20 0.56 -8.50 -7.55
CA ALA A 20 0.54 -8.33 -6.12
C ALA A 20 1.73 -7.45 -5.72
N TYR A 21 1.50 -6.39 -4.94
CA TYR A 21 2.55 -5.53 -4.43
C TYR A 21 2.54 -5.49 -2.91
N ARG A 22 3.68 -5.19 -2.32
CA ARG A 22 3.89 -5.07 -0.88
C ARG A 22 4.05 -3.60 -0.53
N VAL A 23 3.39 -3.19 0.54
CA VAL A 23 3.56 -1.88 1.18
C VAL A 23 4.09 -2.13 2.58
N THR A 24 5.28 -1.62 2.83
CA THR A 24 5.95 -1.67 4.13
C THR A 24 5.85 -0.30 4.78
N LEU A 25 5.41 -0.27 6.03
CA LEU A 25 5.31 0.93 6.84
C LEU A 25 6.20 0.76 8.07
N ASP A 26 7.21 1.59 8.19
CA ASP A 26 8.07 1.65 9.36
C ASP A 26 7.48 2.62 10.39
N ARG A 27 7.00 2.08 11.51
CA ARG A 27 6.35 2.88 12.57
C ARG A 27 7.37 3.57 13.46
N ASP A 28 8.61 3.09 13.51
CA ASP A 28 9.69 3.76 14.25
C ASP A 28 10.13 5.06 13.56
N ALA A 29 10.12 5.09 12.23
CA ALA A 29 10.36 6.29 11.43
C ALA A 29 9.09 7.16 11.25
N CYS A 30 7.90 6.61 11.49
CA CYS A 30 6.65 7.34 11.33
C CYS A 30 6.49 8.45 12.39
N GLU A 31 6.40 9.70 11.94
CA GLU A 31 6.21 10.86 12.82
C GLU A 31 4.73 11.28 13.00
N GLY A 32 3.76 10.51 12.47
CA GLY A 32 2.33 10.87 12.57
C GLY A 32 1.96 12.12 11.77
N ILE A 33 2.66 12.41 10.66
CA ILE A 33 2.39 13.57 9.77
C ILE A 33 1.16 13.31 8.88
N PHE A 34 0.73 12.05 8.75
CA PHE A 34 -0.49 11.59 8.08
C PHE A 34 -0.68 12.06 6.62
N ALA A 35 0.38 12.47 5.94
CA ALA A 35 0.34 12.84 4.52
C ALA A 35 -0.10 11.67 3.63
N CYS A 36 0.21 10.43 4.03
CA CYS A 36 -0.20 9.21 3.36
C CYS A 36 -1.72 9.00 3.33
N LEU A 37 -2.43 9.26 4.42
CA LEU A 37 -3.89 9.09 4.51
C LEU A 37 -4.66 9.98 3.53
N VAL A 38 -4.10 11.14 3.18
CA VAL A 38 -4.71 12.06 2.21
C VAL A 38 -4.57 11.54 0.78
N ARG A 39 -3.54 10.73 0.52
CA ARG A 39 -3.25 10.14 -0.79
C ARG A 39 -3.87 8.78 -0.98
N ASP A 40 -3.99 8.02 0.10
CA ASP A 40 -4.51 6.67 0.08
C ASP A 40 -5.34 6.41 1.35
N ASP A 41 -6.64 6.18 1.15
CA ASP A 41 -7.65 5.98 2.20
C ASP A 41 -7.52 4.65 2.95
N ARG A 42 -6.64 3.74 2.48
CA ARG A 42 -6.35 2.47 3.15
C ARG A 42 -5.49 2.66 4.39
N PHE A 43 -4.72 3.75 4.43
CA PHE A 43 -4.04 4.16 5.64
C PHE A 43 -5.07 4.74 6.62
N ARG A 44 -4.93 4.36 7.88
CA ARG A 44 -5.70 4.89 9.02
C ARG A 44 -4.73 5.32 10.11
N GLU A 45 -5.23 6.16 11.00
CA GLU A 45 -4.55 6.45 12.25
C GLU A 45 -4.81 5.31 13.24
N ALA A 46 -3.74 4.75 13.79
CA ALA A 46 -3.76 3.76 14.85
C ALA A 46 -4.07 4.42 16.21
N ALA A 47 -4.41 3.61 17.21
CA ALA A 47 -4.74 4.11 18.56
C ALA A 47 -3.57 4.82 19.28
N ASP A 48 -2.35 4.57 18.84
CA ASP A 48 -1.11 5.18 19.33
C ASP A 48 -0.71 6.47 18.58
N GLY A 49 -1.49 6.91 17.59
CA GLY A 49 -1.24 8.14 16.84
C GLY A 49 -0.23 7.99 15.71
N LEU A 50 0.09 6.76 15.29
CA LEU A 50 0.89 6.49 14.09
C LEU A 50 0.01 6.00 12.94
N ALA A 51 0.57 6.01 11.73
CA ALA A 51 -0.09 5.40 10.59
C ALA A 51 -0.22 3.87 10.81
N ALA A 52 -1.32 3.32 10.34
CA ALA A 52 -1.58 1.90 10.22
C ALA A 52 -2.27 1.63 8.88
N ILE A 53 -2.18 0.39 8.41
CA ILE A 53 -2.82 -0.03 7.16
C ILE A 53 -3.99 -0.93 7.53
N GLU A 54 -5.20 -0.60 7.07
CA GLU A 54 -6.37 -1.44 7.31
C GLU A 54 -6.12 -2.83 6.76
N GLY A 55 -5.99 -3.79 7.67
CA GLY A 55 -5.74 -5.17 7.32
C GLY A 55 -4.32 -5.70 7.44
N ALA A 56 -3.35 -4.85 7.76
CA ALA A 56 -2.06 -5.29 8.24
C ALA A 56 -1.97 -5.07 9.75
N GLY A 57 -2.14 -6.15 10.53
CA GLY A 57 -2.05 -6.10 11.99
C GLY A 57 -3.10 -6.97 12.72
N PRO A 58 -3.01 -7.06 14.05
CA PRO A 58 -3.78 -8.02 14.87
C PRO A 58 -5.28 -7.72 15.00
N ALA A 59 -5.80 -6.65 14.39
CA ALA A 59 -7.21 -6.27 14.49
C ALA A 59 -7.81 -5.94 13.12
N GLY A 60 -8.32 -6.96 12.43
CA GLY A 60 -9.19 -6.79 11.26
C GLY A 60 -8.63 -7.32 9.95
N LYS A 61 -8.60 -8.64 9.81
CA LYS A 61 -8.11 -9.43 8.68
C LYS A 61 -8.67 -9.05 7.29
N PRO A 62 -7.78 -8.80 6.32
CA PRO A 62 -7.71 -9.45 5.02
C PRO A 62 -6.52 -10.42 4.99
N THR A 63 -6.57 -11.30 4.01
CA THR A 63 -5.90 -12.60 3.94
C THR A 63 -4.43 -12.54 3.50
N ASN A 64 -3.82 -11.35 3.43
CA ASN A 64 -2.53 -11.10 2.76
C ASN A 64 -1.58 -10.13 3.50
N ALA A 65 -1.64 -9.98 4.83
CA ALA A 65 -0.63 -9.20 5.55
C ALA A 65 0.49 -10.12 6.07
N ASP A 66 1.75 -9.79 5.78
CA ASP A 66 2.91 -10.54 6.29
C ASP A 66 3.07 -10.35 7.83
N GLY A 67 2.47 -9.31 8.40
CA GLY A 67 2.35 -9.09 9.84
C GLY A 67 2.86 -7.72 10.30
N GLU A 68 2.79 -7.47 11.61
CA GLU A 68 3.53 -6.40 12.28
C GLU A 68 4.67 -7.04 13.06
N SER A 69 5.90 -6.54 12.88
CA SER A 69 7.08 -7.05 13.58
C SER A 69 8.04 -5.90 13.86
N HIS A 70 8.49 -5.75 15.11
CA HIS A 70 9.47 -4.74 15.50
C HIS A 70 9.13 -3.29 15.07
N GLY A 71 7.85 -2.90 15.09
CA GLY A 71 7.44 -1.57 14.64
C GLY A 71 7.28 -1.44 13.12
N THR A 72 7.58 -2.48 12.34
CA THR A 72 7.33 -2.49 10.89
C THR A 72 6.02 -3.22 10.58
N VAL A 73 5.15 -2.60 9.80
CA VAL A 73 3.88 -3.16 9.32
C VAL A 73 4.00 -3.47 7.84
N VAL A 74 3.71 -4.71 7.45
CA VAL A 74 3.80 -5.14 6.05
C VAL A 74 2.43 -5.60 5.56
N ALA A 75 1.95 -4.96 4.49
CA ALA A 75 0.67 -5.23 3.85
C ALA A 75 0.90 -5.65 2.39
N ARG A 76 0.33 -6.78 1.96
CA ARG A 76 0.33 -7.15 0.54
C ARG A 76 -1.05 -6.90 -0.06
N PHE A 77 -1.03 -6.26 -1.22
CA PHE A 77 -2.19 -5.87 -1.99
C PHE A 77 -2.16 -6.54 -3.36
N GLU A 78 -3.34 -6.86 -3.88
CA GLU A 78 -3.54 -7.50 -5.19
C GLU A 78 -4.62 -6.71 -5.93
N ASP A 79 -4.40 -5.40 -6.06
CA ASP A 79 -5.34 -4.42 -6.60
C ASP A 79 -4.67 -3.48 -7.61
N ASP A 80 -5.48 -2.70 -8.33
CA ASP A 80 -5.06 -1.73 -9.34
C ASP A 80 -4.62 -0.37 -8.74
N ARG A 81 -4.35 -0.30 -7.43
CA ARG A 81 -4.02 0.94 -6.69
C ARG A 81 -2.54 1.08 -6.34
N LEU A 82 -1.64 0.40 -7.07
CA LEU A 82 -0.19 0.52 -6.87
C LEU A 82 0.26 2.00 -6.94
N ALA A 83 -0.19 2.73 -7.95
CA ALA A 83 0.15 4.15 -8.11
C ALA A 83 -0.35 5.04 -6.96
N ASP A 84 -1.44 4.67 -6.27
CA ASP A 84 -1.87 5.36 -5.05
C ASP A 84 -0.91 5.09 -3.89
N ALA A 85 -0.48 3.83 -3.72
CA ALA A 85 0.50 3.47 -2.71
C ALA A 85 1.83 4.19 -2.92
N GLU A 86 2.34 4.24 -4.15
CA GLU A 86 3.59 4.95 -4.49
C GLU A 86 3.47 6.45 -4.21
N ARG A 87 2.33 7.07 -4.52
CA ARG A 87 2.08 8.48 -4.19
C ARG A 87 1.97 8.72 -2.68
N ALA A 88 1.44 7.76 -1.93
CA ALA A 88 1.40 7.83 -0.47
C ALA A 88 2.83 7.76 0.11
N ALA A 89 3.67 6.88 -0.44
CA ALA A 89 5.09 6.79 -0.07
C ALA A 89 5.85 8.08 -0.38
N ALA A 90 5.73 8.60 -1.59
CA ALA A 90 6.37 9.86 -2.00
C ALA A 90 5.85 11.10 -1.24
N ALA A 91 4.68 11.01 -0.63
CA ALA A 91 4.14 12.07 0.24
C ALA A 91 4.70 12.02 1.67
N CYS A 92 5.34 10.92 2.06
CA CYS A 92 5.92 10.74 3.38
C CYS A 92 7.26 11.50 3.47
N PRO A 93 7.37 12.57 4.28
CA PRO A 93 8.60 13.37 4.35
C PRO A 93 9.78 12.66 5.04
N VAL A 94 9.48 11.56 5.74
CA VAL A 94 10.45 10.72 6.47
C VAL A 94 10.71 9.40 5.77
N ASP A 95 10.14 9.20 4.57
CA ASP A 95 10.29 7.98 3.78
C ASP A 95 9.95 6.69 4.57
N ALA A 96 9.07 6.79 5.57
CA ALA A 96 8.65 5.66 6.41
C ALA A 96 7.76 4.63 5.69
N ILE A 97 7.50 4.82 4.38
CA ILE A 97 6.64 3.94 3.59
C ILE A 97 7.42 3.50 2.36
N GLU A 98 7.50 2.20 2.16
CA GLU A 98 8.13 1.57 0.99
C GLU A 98 7.09 0.76 0.23
N VAL A 99 7.19 0.77 -1.10
CA VAL A 99 6.31 0.02 -1.99
C VAL A 99 7.19 -0.84 -2.89
N GLU A 100 6.98 -2.15 -2.82
CA GLU A 100 7.75 -3.14 -3.56
C GLU A 100 6.79 -3.97 -4.41
N VAL A 101 7.04 -4.05 -5.71
CA VAL A 101 6.40 -5.06 -6.55
C VAL A 101 7.31 -6.29 -6.49
N PRO A 102 6.93 -7.41 -5.85
CA PRO A 102 7.68 -8.65 -5.88
C PRO A 102 7.77 -9.15 -7.33
N GLU A 103 8.84 -8.73 -8.00
CA GLU A 103 9.35 -9.39 -9.19
C GLU A 103 9.66 -10.83 -8.77
N ASN A 104 9.36 -11.82 -9.61
CA ASN A 104 9.59 -13.24 -9.29
C ASN A 104 11.07 -13.63 -9.20
N ASP A 105 11.94 -12.84 -8.58
CA ASP A 105 13.31 -13.23 -8.29
C ASP A 105 13.84 -12.52 -7.03
N THR A 106 14.01 -13.33 -5.99
CA THR A 106 14.98 -13.13 -4.92
C THR A 106 14.55 -12.25 -3.73
N ILE A 107 13.69 -12.83 -2.87
CA ILE A 107 13.78 -12.57 -1.42
C ILE A 107 15.06 -13.27 -0.93
N GLU A 108 16.21 -12.60 -0.97
CA GLU A 108 17.36 -13.02 -0.15
C GLU A 108 17.02 -12.67 1.30
N VAL A 109 16.41 -13.63 1.99
CA VAL A 109 16.48 -13.67 3.45
C VAL A 109 17.95 -13.79 3.82
N VAL A 110 18.59 -12.65 4.10
CA VAL A 110 19.85 -12.60 4.83
C VAL A 110 19.56 -13.02 6.28
N ALA A 111 19.44 -14.33 6.49
CA ALA A 111 19.65 -14.93 7.78
C ALA A 111 21.17 -14.95 8.03
N ASP A 112 21.59 -14.05 8.91
CA ASP A 112 22.90 -13.95 9.55
C ASP A 112 23.30 -15.31 10.16
N GLU A 113 24.49 -15.84 9.80
CA GLU A 113 25.25 -16.84 10.59
C GLU A 113 26.75 -16.49 10.65
#